data_AF-A0A924BQA2-F1
#
_entry.id   AF-A0A924BQA2-F1
#
_cell.length_a   1.000
_cell.length_b   1.000
_cell.length_c   1.000
_cell.angle_alpha   90.00
_cell.angle_beta   90.00
_cell.angle_gamma   90.00
#
_symmetry.space_group_name_H-M   'P 1'
#
loop_
_entity.id
_entity.type
_entity.pdbx_description
1 polymer ?
#
loop_
_entity_poly.entity_id
_entity_poly.type
_entity_poly.pdbx_seq_one_letter_code
_entity_poly.pdbx_strand_id
1 'polypeptide(L)'
;MKSSGDAAADARANAPPNVPRNFAADAMIGHAGDGNIHCNVIMPAHTEAARLNALVHDLVVAHGGSISAEYGIGQYRVGELDRCRSATELALVRRLKHALDPAGLLNPGKVLAPRRESESSP
;
A
#
# COMPACT_ATOMS: atom_id res chain seq x y z
N MET A 1 17.42 -25.08 -6.15
CA MET A 1 16.13 -24.45 -5.81
C MET A 1 16.03 -24.43 -4.29
N LYS A 2 16.20 -23.25 -3.67
CA LYS A 2 16.02 -23.13 -2.21
C LYS A 2 14.54 -23.39 -1.88
N SER A 3 14.27 -24.15 -0.82
CA SER A 3 12.90 -24.44 -0.42
C SER A 3 12.24 -23.19 0.17
N SER A 4 10.91 -23.11 0.15
CA SER A 4 10.15 -22.00 0.76
C SER A 4 10.44 -21.85 2.26
N GLY A 5 10.88 -22.91 2.95
CA GLY A 5 11.30 -22.87 4.34
C GLY A 5 12.63 -22.15 4.58
N ASP A 6 13.56 -22.22 3.62
CA ASP A 6 14.89 -21.60 3.75
C ASP A 6 14.84 -20.07 3.63
N ALA A 7 13.92 -19.55 2.81
CA ALA A 7 13.72 -18.11 2.63
C ALA A 7 13.08 -17.44 3.86
N ALA A 8 12.16 -18.15 4.55
CA ALA A 8 11.53 -17.66 5.77
C ALA A 8 12.52 -17.59 6.95
N ALA A 9 13.48 -18.51 7.02
CA ALA A 9 14.55 -18.49 8.01
C ALA A 9 15.55 -17.33 7.78
N ASP A 10 15.95 -17.08 6.52
CA ASP A 10 16.85 -15.98 6.16
C ASP A 10 16.22 -14.60 6.42
N ALA A 11 14.91 -14.45 6.20
CA ALA A 11 14.17 -13.22 6.48
C ALA A 11 14.12 -12.89 7.98
N ARG A 12 14.04 -13.92 8.84
CA ARG A 12 14.08 -13.75 10.31
C ARG A 12 15.47 -13.34 10.82
N ALA A 13 16.54 -13.83 10.18
CA ALA A 13 17.91 -13.52 10.57
C ALA A 13 18.31 -12.07 10.24
N ASN A 14 17.70 -11.47 9.21
CA ASN A 14 18.04 -10.13 8.71
C ASN A 14 16.95 -9.08 8.96
N ALA A 15 15.94 -9.40 9.77
CA ALA A 15 14.87 -8.46 10.09
C ALA A 15 15.43 -7.27 10.90
N PRO A 16 15.13 -6.01 10.53
CA PRO A 16 15.61 -4.85 11.27
C PRO A 16 15.05 -4.87 12.71
N PRO A 17 15.76 -4.27 13.69
CA PRO A 17 15.53 -4.47 15.12
C PRO A 17 14.12 -4.10 15.62
N ASN A 18 13.36 -3.40 14.80
CA ASN A 18 11.99 -2.93 15.00
C ASN A 18 10.91 -3.88 14.46
N VAL A 19 11.26 -5.03 13.89
CA VAL A 19 10.31 -6.07 13.47
C VAL A 19 10.12 -7.08 14.61
N PRO A 20 8.89 -7.27 15.14
CA PRO A 20 8.67 -8.18 16.25
C PRO A 20 9.02 -9.65 15.89
N ARG A 21 9.57 -10.41 16.84
CA ARG A 21 10.09 -11.77 16.60
C ARG A 21 9.01 -12.82 16.28
N ASN A 22 7.74 -12.51 16.52
CA ASN A 22 6.60 -13.42 16.25
C ASN A 22 6.01 -13.25 14.85
N PHE A 23 6.74 -12.60 13.93
CA PHE A 23 6.34 -12.45 12.54
C PHE A 23 6.76 -13.66 11.72
N ALA A 24 5.80 -14.26 11.02
CA ALA A 24 6.04 -15.16 9.90
C ALA A 24 5.45 -14.49 8.65
N ALA A 25 6.32 -14.12 7.70
CA ALA A 25 5.87 -13.86 6.34
C ALA A 25 5.54 -15.22 5.73
N ASP A 26 4.28 -15.65 5.86
CA ASP A 26 3.88 -17.03 5.51
C ASP A 26 3.78 -17.26 4.00
N ALA A 27 3.64 -16.22 3.18
CA ALA A 27 3.65 -16.36 1.73
C ALA A 27 4.07 -15.06 1.02
N MET A 28 5.26 -15.07 0.42
CA MET A 28 5.63 -14.16 -0.66
C MET A 28 5.48 -14.89 -1.99
N ILE A 29 4.46 -14.53 -2.75
CA ILE A 29 4.16 -15.11 -4.05
C ILE A 29 3.92 -13.95 -5.00
N GLY A 30 4.36 -14.05 -6.23
CA GLY A 30 4.10 -13.00 -7.20
C GLY A 30 4.69 -13.30 -8.56
N HIS A 31 4.57 -12.33 -9.43
CA HIS A 31 5.00 -12.39 -10.81
C HIS A 31 6.41 -11.79 -10.89
N ALA A 32 7.44 -12.61 -10.66
CA ALA A 32 8.82 -12.11 -10.68
C ALA A 32 9.21 -11.49 -12.04
N GLY A 33 8.58 -11.92 -13.14
CA GLY A 33 8.86 -11.43 -14.49
C GLY A 33 8.42 -10.00 -14.76
N ASP A 34 7.46 -9.46 -14.01
CA ASP A 34 6.99 -8.07 -14.14
C ASP A 34 7.31 -7.20 -12.91
N GLY A 35 7.96 -7.79 -11.89
CA GLY A 35 8.35 -7.10 -10.67
C GLY A 35 7.22 -6.97 -9.64
N ASN A 36 6.13 -7.75 -9.74
CA ASN A 36 5.04 -7.75 -8.77
C ASN A 36 5.20 -8.84 -7.68
N ILE A 37 5.16 -8.44 -6.40
CA ILE A 37 5.24 -9.35 -5.26
C ILE A 37 4.05 -9.13 -4.33
N HIS A 38 3.34 -10.22 -4.01
CA HIS A 38 2.26 -10.23 -3.03
C HIS A 38 2.86 -10.58 -1.67
N CYS A 39 2.93 -9.59 -0.78
CA CYS A 39 3.40 -9.76 0.59
C CYS A 39 2.21 -10.01 1.51
N ASN A 40 2.04 -11.25 1.96
CA ASN A 40 1.05 -11.59 2.98
C ASN A 40 1.73 -11.87 4.31
N VAL A 41 1.21 -11.24 5.35
CA VAL A 41 1.68 -11.43 6.72
C VAL A 41 0.53 -11.96 7.56
N ILE A 42 0.73 -13.14 8.15
CA ILE A 42 -0.19 -13.69 9.14
C ILE A 42 0.30 -13.22 10.51
N MET A 43 -0.61 -12.63 11.26
CA MET A 43 -0.30 -12.01 12.55
C MET A 43 -1.42 -12.31 13.55
N PRO A 44 -1.11 -12.42 14.86
CA PRO A 44 -2.11 -12.60 15.89
C PRO A 44 -3.18 -11.49 15.83
N ALA A 45 -4.40 -11.82 16.24
CA ALA A 45 -5.45 -10.81 16.39
C ALA A 45 -4.97 -9.67 17.31
N HIS A 46 -5.44 -8.45 17.04
CA HIS A 46 -5.08 -7.23 17.78
C HIS A 46 -3.62 -6.75 17.63
N THR A 47 -2.87 -7.26 16.65
CA THR A 47 -1.56 -6.70 16.29
C THR A 47 -1.73 -5.43 15.43
N GLU A 48 -0.81 -4.46 15.52
CA GLU A 48 -0.85 -3.19 14.78
C GLU A 48 -0.56 -3.35 13.26
N ALA A 49 -1.46 -3.98 12.52
CA ALA A 49 -1.31 -4.22 11.08
C ALA A 49 -1.06 -2.93 10.27
N ALA A 50 -1.67 -1.81 10.67
CA ALA A 50 -1.46 -0.51 10.02
C ALA A 50 0.00 -0.04 10.11
N ARG A 51 0.66 -0.24 11.26
CA ARG A 51 2.06 0.14 11.45
C ARG A 51 2.99 -0.71 10.60
N LEU A 52 2.71 -2.01 10.49
CA LEU A 52 3.47 -2.90 9.62
C LEU A 52 3.33 -2.49 8.15
N ASN A 53 2.10 -2.23 7.69
CA ASN A 53 1.86 -1.78 6.32
C ASN A 53 2.63 -0.50 6.02
N ALA A 54 2.61 0.48 6.93
CA ALA A 54 3.38 1.71 6.76
C ALA A 54 4.88 1.42 6.57
N LEU A 55 5.48 0.58 7.42
CA LEU A 55 6.89 0.19 7.29
C LEU A 55 7.21 -0.47 5.95
N VAL A 56 6.35 -1.38 5.49
CA VAL A 56 6.51 -2.06 4.19
C VAL A 56 6.37 -1.07 3.03
N HIS A 57 5.36 -0.20 3.09
CA HIS A 57 5.11 0.79 2.04
C HIS A 57 6.23 1.83 1.95
N ASP A 58 6.77 2.28 3.07
CA ASP A 58 7.89 3.22 3.10
C ASP A 58 9.13 2.61 2.41
N LEU A 59 9.40 1.31 2.64
CA LEU A 59 10.47 0.58 1.93
C LEU A 59 10.20 0.48 0.44
N VAL A 60 8.97 0.17 0.03
CA VAL A 60 8.58 0.10 -1.39
C VAL A 60 8.80 1.46 -2.07
N VAL A 61 8.35 2.56 -1.44
CA VAL A 61 8.50 3.91 -1.97
C VAL A 61 9.97 4.32 -2.04
N ALA A 62 10.78 4.00 -1.02
CA ALA A 62 12.22 4.31 -1.00
C ALA A 62 12.98 3.67 -2.17
N HIS A 63 12.47 2.56 -2.71
CA HIS A 63 13.04 1.87 -3.89
C HIS A 63 12.33 2.25 -5.20
N GLY A 64 11.46 3.26 -5.21
CA GLY A 64 10.72 3.69 -6.39
C GLY A 64 9.63 2.72 -6.85
N GLY A 65 9.20 1.80 -5.98
CA GLY A 65 8.16 0.81 -6.26
C GLY A 65 6.73 1.34 -6.08
N SER A 66 5.75 0.49 -6.36
CA SER A 66 4.32 0.77 -6.15
C SER A 66 3.74 -0.07 -5.02
N ILE A 67 3.03 0.56 -4.08
CA ILE A 67 2.31 -0.13 -2.98
C ILE A 67 1.10 -0.95 -3.46
N SER A 68 0.76 -0.81 -4.73
CA SER A 68 -0.33 -1.56 -5.38
C SER A 68 0.00 -1.70 -6.86
N ALA A 69 0.36 -2.91 -7.29
CA ALA A 69 0.50 -3.24 -8.71
C ALA A 69 -0.87 -3.52 -9.35
N GLU A 70 -1.64 -4.47 -8.79
CA GLU A 70 -2.86 -5.00 -9.43
C GLU A 70 -4.16 -4.72 -8.66
N TYR A 71 -4.12 -4.81 -7.33
CA TYR A 71 -5.34 -4.73 -6.50
C TYR A 71 -5.98 -3.34 -6.39
N GLY A 72 -5.33 -2.32 -6.93
CA GLY A 72 -5.76 -0.93 -6.84
C GLY A 72 -5.79 -0.36 -5.41
N ILE A 73 -6.34 0.84 -5.29
CA ILE A 73 -6.34 1.61 -4.04
C ILE A 73 -7.60 1.35 -3.18
N GLY A 74 -8.78 1.28 -3.82
CA GLY A 74 -10.05 1.09 -3.12
C GLY A 74 -10.29 2.17 -2.06
N GLN A 75 -10.90 1.80 -0.93
CA GLN A 75 -10.97 2.65 0.27
C GLN A 75 -9.80 2.39 1.22
N TYR A 76 -9.29 1.15 1.21
CA TYR A 76 -8.31 0.65 2.16
C TYR A 76 -6.97 1.39 2.08
N ARG A 77 -6.49 1.72 0.87
CA ARG A 77 -5.18 2.37 0.65
C ARG A 77 -5.28 3.86 0.33
N VAL A 78 -6.42 4.51 0.55
CA VAL A 78 -6.58 5.94 0.22
C VAL A 78 -5.63 6.81 1.03
N GLY A 79 -5.53 6.59 2.34
CA GLY A 79 -4.59 7.34 3.19
C GLY A 79 -3.12 7.05 2.88
N GLU A 80 -2.82 5.85 2.38
CA GLU A 80 -1.48 5.46 1.95
C GLU A 80 -1.11 6.12 0.61
N LEU A 81 -2.07 6.21 -0.33
CA LEU A 81 -1.86 6.83 -1.63
C LEU A 81 -1.40 8.29 -1.49
N ASP A 82 -1.99 9.03 -0.55
CA ASP A 82 -1.62 10.43 -0.27
C ASP A 82 -0.16 10.56 0.22
N ARG A 83 0.41 9.52 0.84
CA ARG A 83 1.84 9.51 1.25
C ARG A 83 2.78 9.05 0.13
N CYS A 84 2.31 8.14 -0.72
CA CYS A 84 3.17 7.44 -1.70
C CYS A 84 3.20 8.09 -3.09
N ARG A 85 2.31 9.07 -3.36
CA ARG A 85 2.23 9.74 -4.67
C ARG A 85 2.52 11.23 -4.56
N SER A 86 2.99 11.81 -5.65
CA SER A 86 3.26 13.24 -5.72
C SER A 86 1.97 14.05 -5.67
N ALA A 87 2.06 15.26 -5.13
CA ALA A 87 0.95 16.21 -5.13
C ALA A 87 0.43 16.49 -6.57
N THR A 88 1.33 16.49 -7.56
CA THR A 88 0.99 16.70 -8.98
C THR A 88 0.14 15.55 -9.54
N GLU A 89 0.52 14.30 -9.29
CA GLU A 89 -0.27 13.13 -9.71
C GLU A 89 -1.65 13.15 -9.06
N LEU A 90 -1.71 13.42 -7.75
CA LEU A 90 -2.97 13.49 -7.02
C LEU A 90 -3.86 14.62 -7.54
N ALA A 91 -3.29 15.79 -7.85
CA ALA A 91 -4.03 16.91 -8.43
C ALA A 91 -4.60 16.56 -9.82
N LEU A 92 -3.83 15.86 -10.65
CA LEU A 92 -4.29 15.40 -11.97
C LEU A 92 -5.47 14.42 -11.83
N VAL A 93 -5.34 13.41 -10.97
CA VAL A 93 -6.41 12.42 -10.75
C VAL A 93 -7.67 13.07 -10.18
N ARG A 94 -7.53 14.05 -9.26
CA ARG A 94 -8.67 14.85 -8.75
C ARG A 94 -9.37 15.63 -9.86
N ARG A 95 -8.62 16.25 -10.78
CA ARG A 95 -9.18 16.97 -11.93
C ARG A 95 -9.94 16.04 -12.87
N LEU A 96 -9.35 14.89 -13.20
CA LEU A 96 -10.01 13.88 -14.05
C LEU A 96 -11.30 13.36 -13.40
N LYS A 97 -11.26 13.04 -12.10
CA LYS A 97 -12.42 12.59 -11.34
C LYS A 97 -13.53 13.65 -11.36
N HIS A 98 -13.19 14.91 -11.15
CA HIS A 98 -14.17 16.00 -11.15
C HIS A 98 -14.76 16.25 -12.55
N ALA A 99 -13.95 16.17 -13.61
CA ALA A 99 -14.44 16.34 -14.98
C ALA A 99 -15.45 15.26 -15.39
N LEU A 100 -15.25 14.02 -14.91
CA LEU A 100 -16.14 12.89 -15.22
C LEU A 100 -17.32 12.75 -14.27
N ASP A 101 -17.17 13.19 -13.02
CA ASP A 101 -18.18 13.08 -11.98
C ASP A 101 -18.22 14.34 -11.11
N PRO A 102 -18.77 15.45 -11.63
CA PRO A 102 -18.83 16.72 -10.91
C PRO A 102 -19.65 16.62 -9.61
N ALA A 103 -20.70 15.79 -9.61
CA ALA A 103 -21.58 15.55 -8.48
C ALA A 103 -21.00 14.58 -7.44
N GLY A 104 -19.88 13.92 -7.75
CA GLY A 104 -19.19 13.02 -6.82
C GLY A 104 -19.95 11.73 -6.51
N LEU A 105 -20.82 11.25 -7.40
CA LEU A 105 -21.68 10.08 -7.19
C LEU A 105 -20.98 8.74 -7.42
N LEU A 106 -19.95 8.71 -8.26
CA LEU A 106 -19.28 7.46 -8.64
C LEU A 106 -18.26 7.06 -7.57
N ASN A 107 -18.64 6.12 -6.70
CA ASN A 107 -17.79 5.55 -5.64
C ASN A 107 -17.09 6.60 -4.75
N PRO A 108 -17.85 7.37 -3.94
CA PRO A 108 -17.27 8.37 -3.04
C PRO A 108 -16.23 7.75 -2.09
N GLY A 109 -15.12 8.45 -1.89
CA GLY A 109 -14.06 8.03 -0.97
C GLY A 109 -13.25 6.82 -1.41
N LYS A 110 -13.37 6.37 -2.67
CA LYS A 110 -12.48 5.37 -3.27
C LYS A 110 -11.42 6.06 -4.12
N VAL A 111 -10.19 5.55 -4.09
CA VAL A 111 -9.01 6.06 -4.81
C VAL A 111 -8.53 7.43 -4.33
N LEU A 112 -9.44 8.40 -4.14
CA LEU A 112 -9.12 9.72 -3.61
C LEU A 112 -9.81 9.93 -2.26
N ALA A 113 -9.10 10.60 -1.34
CA ALA A 113 -9.72 11.07 -0.11
C ALA A 113 -10.89 12.01 -0.43
N PRO A 114 -11.99 11.97 0.35
CA PRO A 114 -13.08 12.92 0.21
C PRO A 114 -12.55 14.34 0.30
N ARG A 115 -13.07 15.23 -0.55
CA ARG A 115 -12.77 16.66 -0.48
C ARG A 115 -13.19 17.16 0.90
N ARG A 116 -12.30 17.85 1.60
CA ARG A 116 -12.69 18.53 2.84
C ARG A 116 -13.55 19.74 2.46
N GLU A 117 -14.61 20.00 3.22
CA GLU A 117 -15.54 21.11 2.94
C GLU A 117 -14.83 22.49 2.84
N SER A 118 -13.63 22.64 3.40
CA SER A 118 -12.83 23.86 3.30
C SER A 118 -12.10 24.06 1.95
N GLU A 119 -12.09 23.06 1.07
CA GLU A 119 -11.48 23.15 -0.28
C GLU A 119 -12.51 23.46 -1.38
N SER A 120 -13.76 23.77 -1.02
CA SER A 120 -14.81 24.12 -1.97
C SER A 120 -14.85 25.63 -2.27
N SER A 121 -13.75 26.21 -2.77
CA SER A 121 -13.74 27.42 -3.63
C SER A 121 -12.31 27.89 -3.92
N PRO A 122 -12.07 28.61 -5.03
CA PRO A 122 -13.05 29.09 -6.03
C PRO A 122 -13.15 28.22 -7.29
#